data_AF-A0A559M0L4-F1
#
_entry.id   AF-A0A559M0L4-F1
#
_cell.length_a   1.000
_cell.length_b   1.000
_cell.length_c   1.000
_cell.angle_alpha   90.00
_cell.angle_beta   90.00
_cell.angle_gamma   90.00
#
_symmetry.space_group_name_H-M   'P 1'
#
loop_
_entity.id
_entity.type
_entity.pdbx_description
1 polymer ?
#
loop_
_entity_poly.entity_id
_entity_poly.type
_entity_poly.pdbx_seq_one_letter_code
_entity_poly.pdbx_strand_id
1 'polypeptide(L)'
;MSIFKTYTLLCLHLLARTISATAPEPIAGFTVIWAEDFSGPALNTTNWTRWTGISSNNEQETYTTSPTTCALTGTDSFLITPQRTNGQWTSCRIETNPSFAATPGSQLIVQARMKLGTPGAALQGIWPAFWSLGQAMREGTPWPACGEIDTMENVNGAALGYGTIHCGAACNDPTGLSAGIAFDYGAYHTWAHAIDL
;
A
#
# COMPACT_ATOMS: atom_id res chain seq x y z
N MET A 1 -3.12 7.38 1.56
CA MET A 1 -2.14 6.59 2.33
C MET A 1 -1.53 7.50 3.38
N SER A 2 -1.25 6.99 4.57
CA SER A 2 -0.72 7.80 5.67
C SER A 2 0.21 7.00 6.55
N ILE A 3 1.20 7.69 7.11
CA ILE A 3 2.21 7.10 7.98
C ILE A 3 2.29 7.91 9.26
N PHE A 4 2.26 7.20 10.39
CA PHE A 4 2.22 7.79 11.71
C PHE A 4 3.37 7.30 12.58
N LYS A 5 3.82 8.13 13.53
CA LYS A 5 4.86 7.79 14.50
C LYS A 5 4.52 8.28 15.92
N THR A 6 4.98 7.59 16.97
CA THR A 6 4.73 7.95 18.38
C THR A 6 5.54 9.16 18.87
N TYR A 7 5.08 9.79 19.97
CA TYR A 7 5.74 10.89 20.67
C TYR A 7 6.42 10.49 21.99
N THR A 8 7.46 11.23 22.37
CA THR A 8 7.81 11.49 23.79
C THR A 8 7.12 12.79 24.21
N LEU A 9 6.28 12.77 25.24
CA LEU A 9 5.35 13.85 25.62
C LEU A 9 5.98 15.25 25.72
N LEU A 10 5.43 16.23 24.99
CA LEU A 10 5.32 17.61 25.43
C LEU A 10 3.98 18.20 24.94
N CYS A 11 3.29 18.92 25.83
CA CYS A 11 1.87 19.26 25.72
C CYS A 11 1.58 20.62 25.03
N LEU A 12 0.37 20.73 24.44
CA LEU A 12 -0.38 21.90 23.91
C LEU A 12 0.17 22.56 22.62
N HIS A 13 -0.64 22.86 21.58
CA HIS A 13 -1.75 23.83 21.54
C HIS A 13 -2.83 23.50 20.49
N LEU A 14 -4.03 24.06 20.74
CA LEU A 14 -5.24 24.07 19.91
C LEU A 14 -5.04 24.91 18.63
N LEU A 15 -5.44 24.40 17.46
CA LEU A 15 -5.49 25.16 16.20
C LEU A 15 -6.82 24.94 15.47
N ALA A 16 -7.36 26.05 14.97
CA ALA A 16 -8.65 26.16 14.29
C ALA A 16 -8.67 25.35 12.97
N ARG A 17 -9.78 24.64 12.73
CA ARG A 17 -10.02 23.87 11.50
C ARG A 17 -10.56 24.77 10.40
N THR A 18 -9.76 25.04 9.38
CA THR A 18 -10.28 25.28 8.03
C THR A 18 -10.39 23.93 7.33
N ILE A 19 -11.63 23.52 7.01
CA ILE A 19 -11.92 22.28 6.30
C ILE A 19 -11.58 22.50 4.82
N SER A 20 -10.45 21.97 4.37
CA SER A 20 -10.24 21.54 2.98
C SER A 20 -9.00 20.64 2.90
N ALA A 21 -9.14 19.53 2.14
CA ALA A 21 -8.30 18.32 2.08
C ALA A 21 -8.39 17.42 3.33
N THR A 22 -8.90 16.19 3.16
CA THR A 22 -9.13 15.22 4.24
C THR A 22 -7.81 14.71 4.81
N ALA A 23 -7.29 15.42 5.82
CA ALA A 23 -6.25 14.88 6.68
C ALA A 23 -6.66 13.49 7.19
N PRO A 24 -5.72 12.54 7.26
CA PRO A 24 -6.03 11.20 7.73
C PRO A 24 -6.57 11.22 9.16
N GLU A 25 -7.43 10.25 9.47
CA GLU A 25 -8.01 10.13 10.80
C GLU A 25 -6.90 10.07 11.86
N PRO A 26 -6.92 10.97 12.87
CA PRO A 26 -5.91 10.96 13.92
C PRO A 26 -5.93 9.67 14.72
N ILE A 27 -4.77 9.07 14.94
CA ILE A 27 -4.59 7.94 15.85
C ILE A 27 -4.04 8.47 17.17
N ALA A 28 -4.72 8.17 18.29
CA ALA A 28 -4.31 8.64 19.60
C ALA A 28 -2.90 8.16 19.97
N GLY A 29 -2.03 9.07 20.41
CA GLY A 29 -0.63 8.77 20.74
C GLY A 29 0.33 8.83 19.55
N PHE A 30 -0.17 9.10 18.35
CA PHE A 30 0.59 9.15 17.12
C PHE A 30 0.50 10.51 16.41
N THR A 31 1.45 10.79 15.54
CA THR A 31 1.37 11.90 14.59
C THR A 31 1.70 11.48 13.18
N VAL A 32 0.96 12.07 12.25
CA VAL A 32 1.15 11.91 10.81
C VAL A 32 2.50 12.52 10.43
N ILE A 33 3.44 11.70 9.99
CA ILE A 33 4.74 12.14 9.48
C ILE A 33 4.77 12.22 7.95
N TRP A 34 3.82 11.56 7.28
CA TRP A 34 3.64 11.61 5.84
C TRP A 34 2.22 11.20 5.46
N ALA A 35 1.65 11.85 4.44
CA ALA A 35 0.36 11.49 3.88
C ALA A 35 0.27 11.84 2.39
N GLU A 36 -0.50 11.04 1.66
CA GLU A 36 -0.93 11.27 0.29
C GLU A 36 -2.43 11.00 0.21
N ASP A 37 -3.20 11.98 -0.26
CA ASP A 37 -4.64 11.87 -0.47
C ASP A 37 -5.02 11.69 -1.95
N PHE A 38 -4.04 11.69 -2.86
CA PHE A 38 -4.24 11.58 -4.31
C PHE A 38 -5.13 12.70 -4.86
N SER A 39 -5.03 13.89 -4.25
CA SER A 39 -5.66 15.11 -4.74
C SER A 39 -4.84 15.74 -5.87
N GLY A 40 -5.50 16.58 -6.67
CA GLY A 40 -4.86 17.35 -7.73
C GLY A 40 -4.85 16.68 -9.12
N PRO A 41 -4.28 17.37 -10.13
CA PRO A 41 -4.43 16.99 -11.53
C PRO A 41 -3.44 15.91 -12.00
N ALA A 42 -2.39 15.63 -11.23
CA ALA A 42 -1.36 14.66 -11.59
C ALA A 42 -0.76 13.99 -10.34
N LEU A 43 -0.27 12.75 -10.51
CA LEU A 43 0.40 12.03 -9.43
C LEU A 43 1.64 12.80 -8.98
N ASN A 44 1.77 13.04 -7.67
CA ASN A 44 2.93 13.70 -7.11
C ASN A 44 4.20 12.85 -7.29
N THR A 45 5.06 13.23 -8.22
CA THR A 45 6.29 12.50 -8.56
C THR A 45 7.41 12.66 -7.52
N THR A 46 7.27 13.56 -6.55
CA THR A 46 8.13 13.55 -5.36
C THR A 46 7.74 12.41 -4.42
N ASN A 47 6.45 12.09 -4.34
CA ASN A 47 5.95 11.01 -3.49
C ASN A 47 6.04 9.64 -4.15
N TRP A 48 5.74 9.54 -5.44
CA TRP A 48 5.51 8.26 -6.12
C TRP A 48 6.24 8.12 -7.45
N THR A 49 6.72 6.92 -7.72
CA THR A 49 7.16 6.48 -9.04
C THR A 49 6.19 5.44 -9.58
N ARG A 50 5.77 5.58 -10.84
CA ARG A 50 5.10 4.49 -11.57
C ARG A 50 6.15 3.47 -11.99
N TRP A 51 6.00 2.24 -11.54
CA TRP A 51 6.95 1.17 -11.79
C TRP A 51 6.57 0.41 -13.07
N THR A 52 7.55 0.22 -13.95
CA THR A 52 7.38 -0.49 -15.24
C THR A 52 8.44 -1.58 -15.42
N GLY A 53 8.90 -2.16 -14.31
CA GLY A 53 9.81 -3.29 -14.33
C GLY A 53 9.11 -4.58 -14.75
N ILE A 54 9.85 -5.68 -14.68
CA ILE A 54 9.40 -7.02 -15.09
C ILE A 54 8.51 -7.62 -14.00
N SER A 55 7.36 -8.17 -14.37
CA SER A 55 6.50 -8.91 -13.44
C SER A 55 7.26 -10.02 -12.71
N SER A 56 6.95 -10.21 -11.43
CA SER A 56 7.49 -11.29 -10.61
C SER A 56 6.52 -12.47 -10.61
N ASN A 57 6.86 -13.59 -9.96
CA ASN A 57 5.87 -14.61 -9.56
C ASN A 57 5.04 -15.26 -10.69
N ASN A 58 5.51 -15.25 -11.94
CA ASN A 58 4.75 -15.68 -13.13
C ASN A 58 3.44 -14.89 -13.36
N GLU A 59 3.37 -13.67 -12.83
CA GLU A 59 2.33 -12.69 -13.14
C GLU A 59 2.32 -12.35 -14.66
N GLN A 60 1.13 -12.10 -15.21
CA GLN A 60 0.89 -12.09 -16.67
C GLN A 60 0.82 -10.68 -17.26
N GLU A 61 0.78 -9.66 -16.43
CA GLU A 61 0.65 -8.27 -16.84
C GLU A 61 1.98 -7.63 -17.18
N THR A 62 1.91 -6.63 -18.05
CA THR A 62 2.93 -5.59 -18.13
C THR A 62 2.46 -4.38 -17.34
N TYR A 63 3.25 -3.92 -16.38
CA TYR A 63 2.99 -2.66 -15.68
C TYR A 63 3.30 -1.48 -16.61
N THR A 64 2.34 -0.56 -16.74
CA THR A 64 2.47 0.60 -17.64
C THR A 64 2.29 1.91 -16.91
N THR A 65 2.60 3.03 -17.57
CA THR A 65 2.27 4.37 -17.08
C THR A 65 0.96 4.92 -17.67
N SER A 66 0.20 4.10 -18.39
CA SER A 66 -0.99 4.53 -19.12
C SER A 66 -2.03 5.14 -18.16
N PRO A 67 -2.67 6.27 -18.51
CA PRO A 67 -3.80 6.79 -17.74
C PRO A 67 -5.02 5.85 -17.76
N THR A 68 -5.04 4.82 -18.62
CA THR A 68 -6.11 3.81 -18.60
C THR A 68 -5.94 2.78 -17.48
N THR A 69 -4.72 2.56 -16.99
CA THR A 69 -4.43 1.63 -15.89
C THR A 69 -3.98 2.34 -14.61
N CYS A 70 -3.38 3.53 -14.71
CA CYS A 70 -2.77 4.32 -13.62
C CYS A 70 -3.33 5.76 -13.55
N ALA A 71 -4.52 5.95 -13.00
CA ALA A 71 -5.22 7.25 -13.04
C ALA A 71 -5.47 7.85 -11.67
N LEU A 72 -5.41 9.18 -11.58
CA LEU A 72 -6.18 9.88 -10.55
C LEU A 72 -7.64 9.95 -11.00
N THR A 73 -8.56 9.76 -10.06
CA THR A 73 -10.01 9.83 -10.33
C THR A 73 -10.52 11.27 -10.48
N GLY A 74 -9.75 12.25 -10.03
CA GLY A 74 -10.21 13.64 -9.86
C GLY A 74 -11.09 13.84 -8.61
N THR A 75 -11.33 12.79 -7.83
CA THR A 75 -12.08 12.80 -6.57
C THR A 75 -11.26 12.13 -5.46
N ASP A 76 -10.02 12.59 -5.26
CA ASP A 76 -9.14 12.20 -4.14
C ASP A 76 -8.93 10.68 -4.01
N SER A 77 -8.65 10.02 -5.13
CA SER A 77 -8.34 8.59 -5.19
C SER A 77 -7.48 8.28 -6.40
N PHE A 78 -6.54 7.35 -6.23
CA PHE A 78 -5.77 6.75 -7.31
C PHE A 78 -6.39 5.40 -7.69
N LEU A 79 -6.59 5.20 -8.98
CA LEU A 79 -7.21 4.01 -9.56
C LEU A 79 -6.15 3.18 -10.28
N ILE A 80 -6.06 1.92 -9.86
CA ILE A 80 -5.33 0.85 -10.54
C ILE A 80 -6.36 -0.01 -11.25
N THR A 81 -6.33 -0.03 -12.58
CA THR A 81 -7.27 -0.81 -13.40
C THR A 81 -6.50 -1.82 -14.25
N PRO A 82 -6.53 -3.12 -13.89
CA PRO A 82 -6.06 -4.18 -14.77
C PRO A 82 -6.90 -4.21 -16.05
N GLN A 83 -6.26 -4.38 -17.21
CA GLN A 83 -6.91 -4.42 -18.51
C GLN A 83 -6.40 -5.60 -19.33
N ARG A 84 -7.29 -6.17 -20.16
CA ARG A 84 -6.91 -7.19 -21.14
C ARG A 84 -7.29 -6.75 -22.54
N THR A 85 -6.29 -6.57 -23.40
CA THR A 85 -6.47 -6.15 -24.79
C THR A 85 -5.69 -7.09 -25.70
N ASN A 86 -6.34 -7.68 -26.70
CA ASN A 86 -5.73 -8.63 -27.64
C ASN A 86 -4.97 -9.78 -26.93
N GLY A 87 -5.53 -10.27 -25.83
CA GLY A 87 -4.95 -11.35 -25.04
C GLY A 87 -3.84 -10.94 -24.06
N GLN A 88 -3.33 -9.71 -24.16
CA GLN A 88 -2.27 -9.18 -23.30
C GLN A 88 -2.86 -8.46 -22.08
N TRP A 89 -2.27 -8.70 -20.90
CA TRP A 89 -2.66 -8.02 -19.67
C TRP A 89 -1.78 -6.79 -19.42
N THR A 90 -2.40 -5.70 -18.98
CA THR A 90 -1.70 -4.51 -18.48
C THR A 90 -2.26 -4.08 -17.13
N SER A 91 -1.41 -3.50 -16.29
CA SER A 91 -1.81 -3.01 -14.97
C SER A 91 -1.00 -1.78 -14.56
N CYS A 92 -1.07 -1.42 -13.28
CA CYS A 92 -0.36 -0.32 -12.67
C CYS A 92 0.29 -0.75 -11.36
N ARG A 93 1.52 -0.29 -11.14
CA ARG A 93 2.23 -0.35 -9.85
C ARG A 93 2.81 1.02 -9.57
N ILE A 94 2.63 1.50 -8.35
CA ILE A 94 3.28 2.70 -7.86
C ILE A 94 4.07 2.37 -6.60
N GLU A 95 5.23 3.00 -6.45
CA GLU A 95 6.10 2.83 -5.29
C GLU A 95 6.40 4.20 -4.68
N THR A 96 6.46 4.28 -3.36
CA THR A 96 6.87 5.51 -2.68
C THR A 96 8.35 5.76 -2.94
N ASN A 97 8.70 7.00 -3.23
CA ASN A 97 10.09 7.45 -3.32
C ASN A 97 10.74 7.61 -1.94
N PRO A 98 10.10 8.27 -0.94
CA PRO A 98 10.64 8.26 0.42
C PRO A 98 10.53 6.87 1.04
N SER A 99 11.46 6.57 1.93
CA SER A 99 11.45 5.38 2.79
C SER A 99 11.13 5.78 4.23
N PHE A 100 10.51 4.87 4.99
CA PHE A 100 10.04 5.12 6.34
C PHE A 100 10.52 4.01 7.27
N ALA A 101 10.90 4.37 8.49
CA ALA A 101 11.38 3.43 9.48
C ALA A 101 10.93 3.83 10.88
N ALA A 102 10.61 2.83 11.70
CA ALA A 102 10.53 3.00 13.15
C ALA A 102 11.94 3.28 13.70
N THR A 103 12.05 4.17 14.68
CA THR A 103 13.29 4.30 15.48
C THR A 103 13.20 3.40 16.70
N PRO A 104 14.32 2.89 17.24
CA PRO A 104 14.28 2.09 18.46
C PRO A 104 13.58 2.84 19.61
N GLY A 105 12.68 2.15 20.31
CA GLY A 105 11.78 2.72 21.31
C GLY A 105 10.58 3.50 20.75
N SER A 106 10.18 3.28 19.49
CA SER A 106 9.05 3.98 18.87
C SER A 106 8.23 3.08 17.96
N GLN A 107 6.97 3.46 17.74
CA GLN A 107 6.08 2.74 16.85
C GLN A 107 5.86 3.53 15.55
N LEU A 108 5.75 2.80 14.44
CA LEU A 108 5.38 3.32 13.12
C LEU A 108 4.09 2.62 12.66
N ILE A 109 3.08 3.37 12.25
CA ILE A 109 1.89 2.81 11.59
C ILE A 109 1.89 3.25 10.14
N VAL A 110 1.71 2.30 9.22
CA VAL A 110 1.57 2.55 7.78
C VAL A 110 0.18 2.07 7.36
N GLN A 111 -0.63 2.94 6.77
CA GLN A 111 -2.00 2.59 6.39
C GLN A 111 -2.44 3.13 5.03
N ALA A 112 -3.36 2.40 4.39
CA ALA A 112 -4.08 2.83 3.21
C ALA A 112 -5.58 2.56 3.36
N ARG A 113 -6.40 3.56 3.02
CA ARG A 113 -7.84 3.39 2.84
C ARG A 113 -8.09 3.06 1.37
N MET A 114 -8.61 1.87 1.09
CA MET A 114 -8.79 1.38 -0.27
C MET A 114 -10.07 0.56 -0.43
N LYS A 115 -10.58 0.53 -1.66
CA LYS A 115 -11.71 -0.28 -2.08
C LYS A 115 -11.22 -1.22 -3.17
N LEU A 116 -11.46 -2.52 -3.00
CA LEU A 116 -11.17 -3.49 -4.06
C LEU A 116 -12.28 -3.48 -5.12
N GLY A 117 -12.09 -4.24 -6.20
CA GLY A 117 -12.95 -4.24 -7.38
C GLY A 117 -14.44 -4.47 -7.10
N THR A 118 -15.24 -4.50 -8.16
CA THR A 118 -16.69 -4.72 -8.02
C THR A 118 -16.98 -6.17 -7.63
N PRO A 119 -17.74 -6.43 -6.54
CA PRO A 119 -18.15 -7.78 -6.16
C PRO A 119 -18.86 -8.50 -7.31
N GLY A 120 -18.59 -9.80 -7.49
CA GLY A 120 -19.22 -10.62 -8.52
C GLY A 120 -18.69 -10.40 -9.95
N ALA A 121 -17.71 -9.52 -10.15
CA ALA A 121 -16.99 -9.44 -11.43
C ALA A 121 -16.14 -10.71 -11.66
N ALA A 122 -15.74 -10.95 -12.91
CA ALA A 122 -14.80 -12.01 -13.25
C ALA A 122 -13.38 -11.63 -12.78
N LEU A 123 -13.07 -11.96 -11.53
CA LEU A 123 -11.84 -11.54 -10.83
C LEU A 123 -10.79 -12.65 -10.69
N GLN A 124 -11.00 -13.81 -11.32
CA GLN A 124 -10.00 -14.88 -11.36
C GLN A 124 -8.68 -14.36 -11.94
N GLY A 125 -7.59 -14.53 -11.19
CA GLY A 125 -6.25 -14.04 -11.53
C GLY A 125 -5.96 -12.59 -11.11
N ILE A 126 -6.93 -11.86 -10.56
CA ILE A 126 -6.72 -10.51 -10.03
C ILE A 126 -6.14 -10.61 -8.61
N TRP A 127 -5.00 -9.93 -8.40
CA TRP A 127 -4.24 -9.93 -7.15
C TRP A 127 -3.87 -8.49 -6.76
N PRO A 128 -4.76 -7.72 -6.10
CA PRO A 128 -4.40 -6.42 -5.58
C PRO A 128 -3.60 -6.57 -4.28
N ALA A 129 -2.59 -5.72 -4.12
CA ALA A 129 -1.73 -5.71 -2.94
C ALA A 129 -1.46 -4.28 -2.43
N PHE A 130 -1.32 -4.16 -1.11
CA PHE A 130 -0.73 -3.02 -0.41
C PHE A 130 0.32 -3.56 0.56
N TRP A 131 1.57 -3.21 0.31
CA TRP A 131 2.72 -3.85 0.94
C TRP A 131 3.87 -2.87 1.12
N SER A 132 4.87 -3.26 1.90
CA SER A 132 6.07 -2.49 2.18
C SER A 132 7.29 -3.38 2.03
N LEU A 133 8.31 -2.88 1.33
CA LEU A 133 9.56 -3.57 1.10
C LEU A 133 10.72 -2.79 1.72
N GLY A 134 11.65 -3.48 2.37
CA GLY A 134 12.78 -2.82 3.01
C GLY A 134 13.62 -2.03 2.01
N GLN A 135 14.03 -0.82 2.42
CA GLN A 135 14.92 0.05 1.62
C GLN A 135 16.20 -0.68 1.20
N ALA A 136 16.67 -1.63 2.01
CA ALA A 136 17.81 -2.49 1.73
C ALA A 136 17.73 -3.20 0.36
N MET A 137 16.53 -3.44 -0.19
CA MET A 137 16.37 -3.96 -1.55
C MET A 137 16.95 -3.01 -2.61
N ARG A 138 16.67 -1.70 -2.47
CA ARG A 138 17.23 -0.67 -3.37
C ARG A 138 18.74 -0.48 -3.18
N GLU A 139 19.30 -1.03 -2.12
CA GLU A 139 20.72 -1.01 -1.76
C GLU A 139 21.44 -2.34 -2.09
N GLY A 140 20.74 -3.29 -2.71
CA GLY A 140 21.30 -4.55 -3.21
C GLY A 140 21.12 -5.77 -2.30
N THR A 141 20.38 -5.67 -1.19
CA THR A 141 20.01 -6.84 -0.39
C THR A 141 18.87 -7.59 -1.08
N PRO A 142 19.05 -8.86 -1.47
CA PRO A 142 18.02 -9.59 -2.20
C PRO A 142 16.84 -9.97 -1.31
N TRP A 143 15.68 -10.16 -1.92
CA TRP A 143 14.54 -10.80 -1.27
C TRP A 143 14.87 -12.26 -0.91
N PRO A 144 14.39 -12.80 0.23
CA PRO A 144 13.57 -12.15 1.26
C PRO A 144 14.38 -11.43 2.35
N ALA A 145 15.72 -11.37 2.23
CA ALA A 145 16.59 -10.81 3.26
C ALA A 145 16.43 -9.28 3.44
N CYS A 146 15.88 -8.58 2.45
CA CYS A 146 15.54 -7.17 2.58
C CYS A 146 14.30 -6.91 3.45
N GLY A 147 13.50 -7.94 3.76
CA GLY A 147 12.26 -7.84 4.51
C GLY A 147 11.08 -7.31 3.69
N GLU A 148 9.92 -7.93 3.87
CA GLU A 148 8.64 -7.55 3.24
C GLU A 148 7.51 -7.64 4.27
N ILE A 149 6.60 -6.67 4.23
CA ILE A 149 5.36 -6.66 5.02
C ILE A 149 4.20 -6.44 4.05
N ASP A 150 3.47 -7.49 3.75
CA ASP A 150 2.23 -7.47 3.00
C ASP A 150 1.10 -7.09 3.95
N THR A 151 0.62 -5.86 3.82
CA THR A 151 -0.42 -5.32 4.72
C THR A 151 -1.80 -5.77 4.30
N MET A 152 -2.00 -5.93 2.99
CA MET A 152 -3.20 -6.48 2.41
C MET A 152 -2.84 -7.11 1.07
N GLU A 153 -3.13 -8.39 0.95
CA GLU A 153 -3.23 -9.08 -0.32
C GLU A 153 -4.62 -9.69 -0.47
N ASN A 154 -5.10 -9.77 -1.70
CA ASN A 154 -6.31 -10.49 -2.03
C ASN A 154 -6.08 -11.30 -3.30
N VAL A 155 -6.78 -12.42 -3.45
CA VAL A 155 -6.64 -13.28 -4.62
C VAL A 155 -8.02 -13.66 -5.14
N ASN A 156 -8.19 -13.59 -6.46
CA ASN A 156 -9.39 -14.03 -7.18
C ASN A 156 -10.70 -13.34 -6.77
N GLY A 157 -10.62 -12.16 -6.17
CA GLY A 157 -11.80 -11.44 -5.68
C GLY A 157 -12.50 -12.10 -4.49
N ALA A 158 -11.79 -12.96 -3.74
CA ALA A 158 -12.34 -13.57 -2.53
C ALA A 158 -12.65 -12.49 -1.46
N ALA A 159 -13.65 -12.72 -0.61
CA ALA A 159 -13.95 -11.86 0.54
C ALA A 159 -12.98 -12.11 1.73
N LEU A 160 -11.70 -12.27 1.43
CA LEU A 160 -10.62 -12.64 2.35
C LEU A 160 -9.37 -11.84 2.00
N GLY A 161 -8.85 -11.08 2.96
CA GLY A 161 -7.58 -10.36 2.85
C GLY A 161 -6.52 -11.11 3.63
N TYR A 162 -5.28 -11.06 3.16
CA TYR A 162 -4.13 -11.68 3.80
C TYR A 162 -3.13 -10.61 4.23
N GLY A 163 -2.56 -10.79 5.41
CA GLY A 163 -1.35 -10.09 5.83
C GLY A 163 -0.21 -11.10 5.98
N THR A 164 0.96 -10.76 5.44
CA THR A 164 2.12 -11.67 5.39
C THR A 164 3.40 -10.93 5.74
N ILE A 165 4.33 -11.60 6.42
CA ILE A 165 5.69 -11.09 6.65
C ILE A 165 6.69 -12.06 6.01
N HIS A 166 7.63 -11.52 5.22
CA HIS A 166 8.77 -12.23 4.65
C HIS A 166 10.07 -11.68 5.24
N CYS A 167 10.95 -12.56 5.71
CA CYS A 167 12.18 -12.19 6.44
C CYS A 167 13.27 -13.28 6.41
N GLY A 168 13.23 -14.17 5.42
CA GLY A 168 14.07 -15.34 5.30
C GLY A 168 13.59 -16.53 6.12
N ALA A 169 14.53 -17.33 6.60
CA ALA A 169 14.23 -18.57 7.31
C ALA A 169 13.34 -18.36 8.55
N ALA A 170 13.48 -17.22 9.24
CA ALA A 170 12.67 -16.88 10.40
C ALA A 170 11.17 -16.70 10.08
N CYS A 171 10.85 -16.40 8.81
CA CYS A 171 9.49 -16.22 8.33
C CYS A 171 8.96 -17.39 7.50
N ASN A 172 9.66 -18.53 7.44
CA ASN A 172 9.29 -19.67 6.58
C ASN A 172 9.21 -19.31 5.09
N ASP A 173 10.14 -18.47 4.61
CA ASP A 173 10.20 -18.12 3.20
C ASP A 173 10.45 -19.33 2.27
N PRO A 174 9.82 -19.38 1.08
CA PRO A 174 9.12 -18.28 0.42
C PRO A 174 7.63 -18.10 0.79
N THR A 175 7.11 -18.87 1.77
CA THR A 175 5.67 -18.81 2.12
C THR A 175 5.34 -17.62 3.01
N GLY A 176 6.27 -17.18 3.86
CA GLY A 176 6.03 -16.09 4.81
C GLY A 176 5.18 -16.51 6.02
N LEU A 177 5.10 -15.62 7.01
CA LEU A 177 4.19 -15.76 8.15
C LEU A 177 2.88 -15.05 7.79
N SER A 178 1.85 -15.83 7.44
CA SER A 178 0.61 -15.29 6.88
C SER A 178 -0.61 -15.55 7.77
N ALA A 179 -1.54 -14.60 7.79
CA ALA A 179 -2.87 -14.75 8.39
C ALA A 179 -3.93 -14.09 7.50
N GLY A 180 -5.12 -14.68 7.46
CA GLY A 180 -6.26 -14.18 6.67
C GLY A 180 -7.35 -13.57 7.56
N ILE A 181 -8.03 -12.54 7.05
CA ILE A 181 -9.20 -11.92 7.67
C ILE A 181 -10.31 -11.69 6.65
N ALA A 182 -11.54 -12.11 7.00
CA ALA A 182 -12.71 -11.83 6.18
C ALA A 182 -13.01 -10.33 6.18
N PHE A 183 -13.47 -9.80 5.04
CA PHE A 183 -13.85 -8.40 4.91
C PHE A 183 -14.96 -8.22 3.88
N ASP A 184 -15.66 -7.08 3.95
CA ASP A 184 -16.70 -6.75 2.97
C ASP A 184 -16.08 -6.34 1.64
N TYR A 185 -15.99 -7.29 0.69
CA TYR A 185 -15.44 -7.03 -0.64
C TYR A 185 -16.22 -5.92 -1.35
N GLY A 186 -15.51 -5.01 -2.03
CA GLY A 186 -16.10 -3.88 -2.74
C GLY A 186 -16.50 -2.69 -1.87
N ALA A 187 -16.28 -2.75 -0.55
CA ALA A 187 -16.36 -1.60 0.35
C ALA A 187 -14.97 -1.01 0.62
N TYR A 188 -14.93 0.25 1.05
CA TYR A 188 -13.68 0.86 1.52
C TYR A 188 -13.32 0.31 2.89
N HIS A 189 -12.09 -0.15 3.04
CA HIS A 189 -11.49 -0.57 4.30
C HIS A 189 -10.16 0.16 4.51
N THR A 190 -9.77 0.30 5.78
CA THR A 190 -8.43 0.77 6.14
C THR A 190 -7.58 -0.45 6.46
N TRP A 191 -6.52 -0.66 5.68
CA TRP A 191 -5.52 -1.70 5.92
C TRP A 191 -4.27 -1.05 6.49
N ALA A 192 -3.75 -1.62 7.58
CA ALA A 192 -2.64 -1.05 8.30
C ALA A 192 -1.75 -2.15 8.89
N HIS A 193 -0.45 -1.85 8.98
CA HIS A 193 0.47 -2.58 9.84
C HIS A 193 1.15 -1.59 10.80
N ALA A 194 1.57 -2.11 11.95
CA ALA A 194 2.34 -1.37 12.94
C ALA A 194 3.68 -2.07 13.14
N ILE A 195 4.75 -1.27 13.18
CA ILE A 195 6.10 -1.72 13.55
C ILE A 195 6.36 -1.15 14.94
N ASP A 196 6.63 -2.03 15.90
CA ASP A 196 7.02 -1.68 17.27
C ASP A 196 8.47 -2.11 17.48
N LEU A 197 9.37 -1.13 17.61
CA LEU A 197 10.82 -1.31 17.69
C LEU A 197 11.35 -0.62 18.95
#